data_AF-A0A955TF02-F1
#
_entry.id   AF-A0A955TF02-F1
#
_cell.length_a   1.000
_cell.length_b   1.000
_cell.length_c   1.000
_cell.angle_alpha   90.00
_cell.angle_beta   90.00
_cell.angle_gamma   90.00
#
_symmetry.space_group_name_H-M   'P 1'
#
loop_
_entity.id
_entity.type
_entity.pdbx_description
1 polymer ?
#
loop_
_entity_poly.entity_id
_entity_poly.type
_entity_poly.pdbx_seq_one_letter_code
_entity_poly.pdbx_strand_id
1 'polypeptide(L)'
;MKGLPLTYNKDMQEDKEPLFDALDTVRLTLMALVPAWHSTIFAPYFVVGAVHSGLSMVLIGLYVLRKVYHLQNYVRTEHFEKLGKLLLVTTLVLAYMYFAEQLTIWYGK
;
A
#
# COMPACT_ATOMS: atom_id res chain seq x y z
N MET A 1 37.86 19.15 27.51
CA MET A 1 37.09 18.90 26.27
C MET A 1 36.03 20.00 26.19
N LYS A 2 36.22 21.02 25.33
CA LYS A 2 35.28 22.15 25.20
C LYS A 2 33.96 21.61 24.63
N GLY A 3 32.88 21.71 25.40
CA GLY A 3 31.53 21.38 24.93
C GLY A 3 31.10 22.33 23.82
N LEU A 4 30.38 21.80 22.83
CA LEU A 4 29.86 22.59 21.72
C LEU A 4 28.93 23.72 22.25
N PRO A 5 28.98 24.93 21.69
CA PRO A 5 28.11 26.04 22.09
C PRO A 5 26.63 25.65 22.02
N LEU A 6 25.81 26.10 22.99
CA LEU A 6 24.39 25.73 23.07
C LEU A 6 23.57 26.15 21.83
N THR A 7 24.02 27.21 21.15
CA THR A 7 23.48 27.67 19.86
C THR A 7 23.76 26.68 18.72
N TYR A 8 24.93 26.04 18.71
CA TYR A 8 25.28 25.00 17.75
C TYR A 8 24.43 23.72 17.94
N ASN A 9 24.07 23.41 19.19
CA ASN A 9 23.17 22.29 19.50
C ASN A 9 21.70 22.58 19.17
N LYS A 10 21.33 23.85 18.93
CA LYS A 10 20.00 24.28 18.45
C LYS A 10 19.89 24.11 16.94
N ASP A 11 20.87 24.59 16.18
CA ASP A 11 20.89 24.45 14.71
C ASP A 11 20.92 22.97 14.29
N MET A 12 21.70 22.12 14.98
CA MET A 12 21.73 20.67 14.72
C MET A 12 20.46 19.91 15.19
N GLN A 13 19.52 20.60 15.84
CA GLN A 13 18.20 20.06 16.19
C GLN A 13 17.11 20.54 15.23
N GLU A 14 17.22 21.74 14.66
CA GLU A 14 16.34 22.23 13.58
C GLU A 14 16.42 21.35 12.33
N ASP A 15 17.60 20.83 11.96
CA ASP A 15 17.77 19.93 10.80
C ASP A 15 16.95 18.62 10.89
N LYS A 16 16.39 18.31 12.07
CA LYS A 16 15.57 17.10 12.29
C LYS A 16 14.07 17.36 12.11
N GLU A 17 13.61 18.60 12.25
CA GLU A 17 12.20 18.96 12.04
C GLU A 17 11.70 18.71 10.61
N PRO A 18 12.48 18.97 9.54
CA PRO A 18 12.06 18.70 8.16
C PRO A 18 11.69 17.23 7.90
N LEU A 19 12.34 16.29 8.61
CA LEU A 19 12.01 14.87 8.50
C LEU A 19 10.65 14.56 9.12
N PHE A 20 10.35 15.14 10.29
CA PHE A 20 9.07 14.97 10.95
C PHE A 20 7.94 15.70 10.22
N ASP A 21 8.20 16.91 9.71
CA ASP A 21 7.29 17.66 8.87
C ASP A 21 6.98 16.95 7.55
N ALA A 22 7.98 16.30 6.92
CA ALA A 22 7.76 15.50 5.74
C ALA A 22 6.89 14.27 6.05
N LEU A 23 7.10 13.61 7.20
CA LEU A 23 6.26 12.49 7.63
C LEU A 23 4.83 12.93 7.91
N ASP A 24 4.64 14.08 8.55
CA ASP A 24 3.32 14.63 8.83
C ASP A 24 2.64 15.11 7.55
N THR A 25 3.38 15.72 6.63
CA THR A 25 2.88 16.08 5.29
C THR A 25 2.48 14.85 4.48
N VAL A 26 3.26 13.77 4.54
CA VAL A 26 2.92 12.49 3.89
C VAL A 26 1.70 11.85 4.54
N ARG A 27 1.60 11.86 5.88
CA ARG A 27 0.41 11.38 6.59
C ARG A 27 -0.83 12.19 6.21
N LEU A 28 -0.69 13.51 6.14
CA LEU A 28 -1.76 14.43 5.83
C LEU A 28 -2.21 14.26 4.38
N THR A 29 -1.30 14.16 3.41
CA THR A 29 -1.65 13.92 1.99
C THR A 29 -2.30 12.55 1.75
N LEU A 30 -1.92 11.52 2.51
CA LEU A 30 -2.56 10.20 2.45
C LEU A 30 -3.99 10.18 3.02
N MET A 31 -4.32 11.08 3.96
CA MET A 31 -5.62 11.13 4.65
C MET A 31 -6.54 12.26 4.15
N ALA A 32 -5.99 13.36 3.66
CA ALA A 32 -6.70 14.64 3.48
C ALA A 32 -7.42 14.83 2.14
N LEU A 33 -7.58 13.79 1.31
CA LEU A 33 -8.39 13.88 0.09
C LEU A 33 -9.84 14.32 0.38
N VAL A 34 -10.35 14.06 1.59
CA VAL A 34 -11.57 14.68 2.12
C VAL A 34 -11.33 15.13 3.57
N PRO A 35 -11.36 16.44 3.85
CA PRO A 35 -11.22 16.95 5.21
C PRO A 35 -12.26 16.32 6.15
N ALA A 36 -11.84 15.85 7.33
CA ALA A 36 -12.65 15.18 8.35
C ALA A 36 -13.18 13.76 8.04
N TRP A 37 -12.80 13.14 6.92
CA TRP A 37 -13.13 11.73 6.67
C TRP A 37 -12.25 10.80 7.51
N HIS A 38 -12.89 10.03 8.40
CA HIS A 38 -12.25 8.97 9.16
C HIS A 38 -12.97 7.66 8.86
N SER A 39 -12.25 6.68 8.30
CA SER A 39 -12.79 5.37 7.98
C SER A 39 -11.90 4.30 8.61
N THR A 40 -12.44 3.55 9.58
CA THR A 40 -11.73 2.43 10.23
C THR A 40 -11.42 1.30 9.25
N ILE A 41 -12.16 1.19 8.15
CA ILE A 41 -11.93 0.16 7.12
C ILE A 41 -10.80 0.54 6.16
N PHE A 42 -10.37 1.81 6.11
CA PHE A 42 -9.33 2.30 5.19
C PHE A 42 -7.99 1.56 5.32
N ALA A 43 -7.50 1.33 6.53
CA ALA A 43 -6.24 0.63 6.74
C ALA A 43 -6.28 -0.83 6.22
N PRO A 44 -7.31 -1.65 6.55
CA PRO A 44 -7.52 -2.94 5.90
C PRO A 44 -7.59 -2.89 4.37
N TYR A 45 -8.30 -1.91 3.79
CA TYR A 45 -8.36 -1.75 2.33
C TYR A 45 -7.00 -1.57 1.69
N PHE A 46 -6.18 -0.69 2.28
CA PHE A 46 -4.84 -0.41 1.78
C PHE A 46 -3.99 -1.68 1.73
N VAL A 47 -4.05 -2.49 2.80
CA VAL A 47 -3.30 -3.76 2.88
C VAL A 47 -3.79 -4.76 1.84
N VAL A 48 -5.09 -4.98 1.72
CA VAL A 48 -5.64 -5.93 0.74
C VAL A 48 -5.38 -5.46 -0.70
N GLY A 49 -5.49 -4.15 -0.95
CA GLY A 49 -5.16 -3.54 -2.24
C GLY A 49 -3.69 -3.68 -2.62
N ALA A 50 -2.78 -3.51 -1.66
CA ALA A 50 -1.34 -3.74 -1.86
C ALA A 50 -1.05 -5.21 -2.22
N VAL A 51 -1.70 -6.16 -1.55
CA VAL A 51 -1.56 -7.59 -1.87
C VAL A 51 -2.11 -7.89 -3.27
N HIS A 52 -3.30 -7.39 -3.61
CA HIS A 52 -3.95 -7.62 -4.90
C HIS A 52 -3.12 -7.09 -6.09
N SER A 53 -2.61 -5.86 -5.97
CA SER A 53 -1.76 -5.24 -6.99
C SER A 53 -0.39 -5.95 -7.09
N GLY A 54 0.21 -6.35 -5.97
CA GLY A 54 1.45 -7.13 -5.95
C GLY A 54 1.32 -8.47 -6.67
N LEU A 55 0.24 -9.22 -6.42
CA LEU A 55 -0.03 -10.49 -7.10
C LEU A 55 -0.24 -10.28 -8.61
N SER A 56 -0.91 -9.19 -9.00
CA SER A 56 -1.13 -8.85 -10.41
C SER A 56 0.19 -8.56 -11.12
N MET A 57 1.06 -7.79 -10.48
CA MET A 57 2.39 -7.47 -10.98
C MET A 57 3.24 -8.74 -11.14
N VAL A 58 3.22 -9.65 -10.16
CA VAL A 58 3.93 -10.93 -10.24
C VAL A 58 3.41 -11.80 -11.38
N LEU A 59 2.09 -11.89 -11.57
CA LEU A 59 1.49 -12.69 -12.65
C LEU A 59 1.92 -12.18 -14.02
N ILE A 60 1.83 -10.86 -14.25
CA ILE A 60 2.23 -10.24 -15.52
C ILE A 60 3.73 -10.39 -15.74
N GLY A 61 4.54 -10.13 -14.70
CA GLY A 61 6.00 -10.29 -14.75
C GLY A 61 6.43 -11.71 -15.10
N LEU A 62 5.84 -12.72 -14.44
CA LEU A 62 6.10 -14.12 -14.74
C LEU A 62 5.65 -14.51 -16.15
N TYR A 63 4.55 -13.95 -16.65
CA TYR A 63 4.12 -14.18 -18.03
C TYR A 63 5.15 -13.65 -19.03
N VAL A 64 5.62 -12.41 -18.84
CA VAL A 64 6.65 -11.80 -19.70
C VAL A 64 7.96 -12.58 -19.64
N LEU A 65 8.46 -12.89 -18.43
CA LEU A 65 9.68 -13.66 -18.24
C LEU A 65 9.59 -15.06 -18.88
N ARG A 66 8.45 -15.75 -18.70
CA ARG A 66 8.20 -17.05 -19.33
C ARG A 66 8.27 -16.98 -20.86
N LYS A 67 7.75 -15.90 -21.44
CA LYS A 67 7.72 -15.70 -22.89
C LYS A 67 9.09 -15.36 -23.46
N VAL A 68 9.85 -14.49 -22.80
CA VAL A 68 11.18 -14.02 -23.26
C VAL A 68 12.26 -15.09 -23.09
N TYR A 69 12.28 -15.77 -21.94
CA TYR A 69 13.34 -16.73 -21.61
C TYR A 69 12.97 -18.18 -21.89
N HIS A 70 11.80 -18.44 -22.51
CA HIS A 70 11.33 -19.78 -22.83
C HIS A 70 11.36 -20.73 -21.61
N LEU A 71 10.85 -20.26 -20.47
CA LEU A 71 10.88 -20.99 -19.19
C LEU A 71 9.67 -21.93 -19.01
N GLN A 72 9.09 -22.47 -20.08
CA GLN A 72 7.85 -23.25 -20.01
C GLN A 72 7.97 -24.51 -19.14
N ASN A 73 9.19 -25.08 -19.04
CA ASN A 73 9.46 -26.27 -18.22
C ASN A 73 9.51 -25.97 -16.72
N TYR A 74 9.86 -24.75 -16.33
CA TYR A 74 9.92 -24.31 -14.94
C TYR A 74 8.61 -23.64 -14.51
N VAL A 75 8.17 -22.64 -15.28
CA VAL A 75 6.91 -21.91 -15.05
C VAL A 75 5.79 -22.57 -15.85
N ARG A 76 5.26 -23.65 -15.27
CA ARG A 76 4.11 -24.39 -15.79
C ARG A 76 2.80 -23.61 -15.69
N THR A 77 1.80 -24.00 -16.48
CA THR A 77 0.44 -23.42 -16.48
C THR A 77 -0.23 -23.48 -15.12
N GLU A 78 0.04 -24.51 -14.32
CA GLU A 78 -0.48 -24.66 -12.95
C GLU A 78 -0.11 -23.47 -12.04
N HIS A 79 1.05 -22.84 -12.23
CA HIS A 79 1.43 -21.67 -11.43
C HIS A 79 0.54 -20.47 -11.75
N PHE A 80 0.19 -20.28 -13.03
CA PHE A 80 -0.74 -19.23 -13.45
C PHE A 80 -2.16 -19.49 -12.98
N GLU A 81 -2.61 -20.74 -12.98
CA GLU A 81 -3.92 -21.09 -12.42
C GLU A 81 -4.01 -20.82 -10.92
N LYS A 82 -2.97 -21.19 -10.16
CA LYS A 82 -2.88 -20.93 -8.71
C LYS A 82 -2.83 -19.43 -8.43
N LEU A 83 -1.99 -18.68 -9.15
CA LEU A 83 -1.92 -17.22 -9.04
C LEU A 83 -3.24 -16.54 -9.45
N GLY A 84 -3.90 -17.04 -10.49
CA GLY A 84 -5.20 -16.54 -10.94
C GLY A 84 -6.29 -16.76 -9.90
N LYS A 85 -6.31 -17.92 -9.23
CA LYS A 85 -7.23 -18.19 -8.10
C LYS A 85 -6.96 -17.26 -6.91
N LEU A 86 -5.68 -17.01 -6.58
CA LEU A 86 -5.32 -16.06 -5.52
C LEU A 86 -5.75 -14.63 -5.87
N LEU A 87 -5.58 -14.21 -7.13
CA LEU A 87 -6.07 -12.91 -7.60
C LEU A 87 -7.59 -12.82 -7.49
N LEU A 88 -8.31 -13.84 -7.92
CA LEU A 88 -9.77 -13.88 -7.82
C LEU A 88 -10.25 -13.75 -6.37
N VAL A 89 -9.62 -14.48 -5.44
CA VAL A 89 -9.93 -14.37 -4.00
C VAL A 89 -9.69 -12.95 -3.49
N THR A 90 -8.53 -12.36 -3.80
CA THR A 90 -8.22 -10.98 -3.34
C THR A 90 -9.15 -9.93 -3.95
N THR A 91 -9.56 -10.07 -5.22
CA THR A 91 -10.58 -9.21 -5.83
C THR A 91 -11.92 -9.32 -5.12
N LEU A 92 -12.34 -10.55 -4.77
CA LEU A 92 -13.61 -10.76 -4.05
C LEU A 92 -13.57 -10.16 -2.64
N VAL A 93 -12.43 -10.23 -1.95
CA VAL A 93 -12.26 -9.57 -0.64
C VAL A 93 -12.38 -8.05 -0.78
N LEU A 94 -11.74 -7.44 -1.79
CA LEU A 94 -11.90 -6.01 -2.07
C LEU A 94 -13.35 -5.65 -2.40
N ALA A 95 -14.01 -6.43 -3.26
CA ALA A 95 -15.41 -6.21 -3.61
C ALA A 95 -16.32 -6.27 -2.38
N TYR A 96 -16.08 -7.22 -1.47
CA TYR A 96 -16.79 -7.30 -0.19
C TYR A 96 -16.55 -6.07 0.68
N MET A 97 -15.30 -5.60 0.81
CA MET A 97 -14.98 -4.40 1.59
C MET A 97 -15.68 -3.15 1.02
N TYR A 98 -15.65 -2.97 -0.32
CA TYR A 98 -16.39 -1.92 -1.03
C TYR A 98 -17.88 -1.95 -0.77
N PHE A 99 -18.45 -3.14 -0.83
CA PHE A 99 -19.86 -3.31 -0.53
C PHE A 99 -20.18 -3.01 0.95
N ALA A 100 -19.38 -3.50 1.88
CA ALA A 100 -19.57 -3.31 3.32
C ALA A 100 -19.43 -1.84 3.73
N GLU A 101 -18.46 -1.11 3.18
CA GLU A 101 -18.32 0.33 3.41
C GLU A 101 -19.54 1.08 2.91
N GLN A 102 -20.01 0.76 1.70
CA GLN A 102 -21.17 1.43 1.14
C GLN A 102 -22.47 1.13 1.90
N LEU A 103 -22.64 -0.09 2.38
CA LEU A 103 -23.74 -0.44 3.29
C LEU A 103 -23.68 0.33 4.60
N THR A 104 -22.48 0.47 5.18
CA THR A 104 -22.28 1.22 6.43
C THR A 104 -22.62 2.69 6.25
N ILE A 105 -22.20 3.30 5.13
CA ILE A 105 -22.55 4.68 4.78
C ILE A 105 -24.06 4.83 4.54
N TRP A 106 -24.69 3.86 3.87
CA TRP A 106 -26.12 3.90 3.60
C TRP A 106 -26.96 3.75 4.87
N TYR A 107 -26.61 2.82 5.76
CA TYR A 107 -27.31 2.60 7.03
C TYR A 107 -27.02 3.70 8.06
N GLY A 108 -25.83 4.31 8.00
CA GLY A 108 -25.42 5.41 8.86
C GLY A 108 -25.97 6.79 8.45
N LYS A 109 -26.75 6.86 7.35
CA LYS A 109 -27.61 8.00 7.02
C LYS A 109 -28.97 7.84 7.70
#